data_AF-A0A086A7T1-F1
#
_entry.id   AF-A0A086A7T1-F1
#
_cell.length_a   1.000
_cell.length_b   1.000
_cell.length_c   1.000
_cell.angle_alpha   90.00
_cell.angle_beta   90.00
_cell.angle_gamma   90.00
#
_symmetry.space_group_name_H-M   'P 1'
#
loop_
_entity.id
_entity.type
_entity.pdbx_description
1 polymer ?
#
loop_
_entity_poly.entity_id
_entity_poly.type
_entity_poly.pdbx_seq_one_letter_code
_entity_poly.pdbx_strand_id
1 'polypeptide(L)'
;MTLFRGTTGSESGSSLLFLTDDAVVASSYIKNGGQLMKYDISNSGLYQLKYTGKLDIYKGINQGSNIISTEYKFMGKDIVNAVNKLATPHP
;
A
#
# COMPACT_ATOMS: atom_id res chain seq x y z
N MET A 1 -10.53 3.33 -5.79
CA MET A 1 -9.20 3.94 -5.94
C MET A 1 -8.19 2.83 -6.06
N THR A 2 -7.19 3.01 -6.90
CA THR A 2 -6.10 2.05 -7.08
C THR A 2 -4.92 2.50 -6.24
N LEU A 3 -4.37 1.59 -5.45
CA LEU A 3 -3.17 1.77 -4.65
C LEU A 3 -2.10 0.78 -5.09
N PHE A 4 -0.84 1.09 -4.81
CA PHE A 4 0.30 0.35 -5.30
C PHE A 4 1.28 0.00 -4.18
N ARG A 5 2.00 -1.11 -4.37
CA ARG A 5 3.11 -1.54 -3.53
C ARG A 5 4.17 -2.27 -4.34
N GLY A 6 5.43 -1.87 -4.19
CA GLY A 6 6.56 -2.72 -4.58
C GLY A 6 6.81 -3.81 -3.55
N THR A 7 6.89 -5.06 -3.99
CA THR A 7 7.23 -6.21 -3.13
C THR A 7 8.75 -6.47 -3.13
N THR A 8 9.24 -7.04 -2.03
CA THR A 8 10.65 -7.36 -1.81
C THR A 8 10.96 -8.84 -1.97
N GLY A 9 9.98 -9.67 -2.34
CA GLY A 9 10.13 -11.13 -2.47
C GLY A 9 10.22 -11.88 -1.13
N SER A 10 9.95 -11.19 -0.03
CA SER A 10 10.09 -11.71 1.34
C SER A 10 9.01 -11.16 2.27
N GLU A 11 7.79 -11.00 1.76
CA GLU A 11 6.64 -10.52 2.50
C GLU A 11 6.29 -11.51 3.63
N SER A 12 6.65 -11.17 4.87
CA SER A 12 6.26 -11.94 6.05
C SER A 12 5.18 -11.20 6.85
N GLY A 13 4.37 -11.96 7.60
CA GLY A 13 3.07 -11.58 8.19
C GLY A 13 3.05 -10.40 9.17
N SER A 14 3.32 -9.22 8.64
CA SER A 14 3.27 -7.92 9.30
C SER A 14 1.84 -7.55 9.71
N SER A 15 1.70 -6.81 10.81
CA SER A 15 0.45 -6.14 11.21
C SER A 15 0.27 -4.78 10.54
N LEU A 16 1.21 -4.37 9.70
CA LEU A 16 1.22 -3.13 8.95
C LEU A 16 1.38 -3.40 7.44
N LEU A 17 0.64 -2.65 6.63
CA LEU A 17 0.76 -2.63 5.17
C LEU A 17 0.79 -1.18 4.69
N PHE A 18 1.82 -0.84 3.93
CA PHE A 18 2.01 0.48 3.34
C PHE A 18 1.74 0.38 1.85
N LEU A 19 0.80 1.19 1.37
CA LEU A 19 0.50 1.38 -0.04
C LEU A 19 0.62 2.86 -0.40
N THR A 20 0.75 3.18 -1.69
CA THR A 20 0.75 4.56 -2.19
C THR A 20 -0.19 4.71 -3.38
N ASP A 21 -0.67 5.92 -3.65
CA ASP A 21 -1.45 6.25 -4.85
C ASP A 21 -0.58 6.39 -6.12
N ASP A 22 0.75 6.36 -5.98
CA ASP A 22 1.70 6.54 -7.08
C ASP A 22 2.51 5.27 -7.38
N ALA A 23 2.38 4.76 -8.62
CA ALA A 23 3.04 3.54 -9.06
C ALA A 23 4.57 3.68 -9.18
N VAL A 24 5.09 4.86 -9.51
CA VAL A 24 6.54 5.11 -9.62
C VAL A 24 7.16 5.09 -8.22
N VAL A 25 6.50 5.73 -7.26
CA VAL A 25 6.91 5.67 -5.84
C VAL A 25 6.91 4.24 -5.35
N ALA A 26 5.82 3.48 -5.58
CA ALA A 26 5.74 2.07 -5.18
C ALA A 26 6.84 1.20 -5.82
N SER A 27 7.16 1.45 -7.10
CA SER A 27 8.18 0.69 -7.84
C SER A 27 9.58 0.85 -7.24
N SER A 28 9.88 1.98 -6.59
CA SER A 28 11.17 2.19 -5.91
C SER A 28 11.42 1.22 -4.74
N TYR A 29 10.37 0.55 -4.24
CA TYR A 29 10.45 -0.44 -3.17
C TYR A 29 10.59 -1.88 -3.66
N ILE A 30 10.57 -2.12 -4.98
CA ILE A 30 10.75 -3.47 -5.53
C ILE A 30 12.17 -3.96 -5.27
N LYS A 31 12.30 -5.12 -4.63
CA LYS A 31 13.61 -5.73 -4.29
C LYS A 31 13.55 -7.25 -4.45
N ASN A 32 14.72 -7.89 -4.57
CA ASN A 32 14.92 -9.34 -4.57
C ASN A 32 13.90 -10.15 -5.42
N GLY A 33 13.67 -9.74 -6.66
CA GLY A 33 12.74 -10.43 -7.57
C GLY A 33 11.27 -10.23 -7.24
N GLY A 34 10.93 -9.29 -6.36
CA GLY A 34 9.56 -8.81 -6.20
C GLY A 34 9.07 -8.04 -7.43
N GLN A 35 7.85 -7.51 -7.32
CA GLN A 35 7.13 -6.88 -8.42
C GLN A 35 6.21 -5.77 -7.92
N LEU A 36 5.68 -4.99 -8.85
CA LEU A 36 4.65 -4.01 -8.53
C LEU A 36 3.30 -4.70 -8.38
N MET A 37 2.64 -4.47 -7.25
CA MET A 37 1.29 -4.94 -6.97
C MET A 37 0.33 -3.75 -6.94
N LYS A 38 -0.88 -3.95 -7.47
CA LYS A 38 -2.00 -3.01 -7.39
C LYS A 38 -3.13 -3.56 -6.53
N TYR A 39 -3.87 -2.63 -5.94
CA TYR A 39 -4.97 -2.89 -5.00
C TYR A 39 -6.12 -1.96 -5.33
N ASP A 40 -7.24 -2.53 -5.78
CA ASP A 40 -8.44 -1.75 -6.04
C ASP A 40 -9.33 -1.76 -4.78
N ILE A 41 -9.41 -0.61 -4.11
CA ILE A 41 -10.14 -0.45 -2.84
C ILE A 41 -11.20 0.64 -3.00
N SER A 42 -12.39 0.41 -2.46
CA SER A 42 -13.47 1.40 -2.50
C SER A 42 -13.17 2.60 -1.60
N ASN A 43 -13.58 3.80 -2.03
CA ASN A 43 -13.41 5.02 -1.23
C ASN A 43 -14.18 4.93 0.10
N SER A 44 -15.36 4.29 0.10
CA SER A 44 -16.15 4.04 1.30
C SER A 44 -15.42 3.11 2.28
N GLY A 45 -14.76 2.05 1.79
CA GLY A 45 -13.95 1.16 2.63
C GLY A 45 -12.77 1.87 3.27
N LEU A 46 -12.05 2.70 2.50
CA LEU A 46 -10.96 3.52 3.04
C LEU A 46 -11.45 4.52 4.08
N TYR A 47 -12.60 5.16 3.84
CA TYR A 47 -13.21 6.07 4.81
C TYR A 47 -13.53 5.35 6.13
N GLN A 48 -14.16 4.17 6.08
CA GLN A 48 -14.49 3.38 7.27
C GLN A 48 -13.22 2.95 8.03
N LEU A 49 -12.19 2.49 7.32
CA LEU A 49 -10.92 2.09 7.93
C LEU A 49 -10.23 3.28 8.60
N LYS A 50 -10.26 4.46 7.97
CA LYS A 50 -9.72 5.68 8.57
C LYS A 50 -10.50 6.08 9.82
N TYR A 51 -11.83 6.09 9.73
CA TYR A 51 -12.72 6.45 10.84
C TYR A 51 -12.56 5.53 12.05
N THR A 52 -12.28 4.24 11.81
CA THR A 52 -12.07 3.24 12.86
C THR A 52 -10.61 3.13 13.34
N GLY A 53 -9.71 4.00 12.86
CA GLY A 53 -8.30 3.99 13.26
C GLY A 53 -7.50 2.78 12.74
N LYS A 54 -7.96 2.16 11.65
CA LYS A 54 -7.29 1.03 10.96
C LYS A 54 -6.51 1.47 9.71
N LEU A 55 -6.59 2.75 9.36
CA LEU A 55 -5.87 3.35 8.25
C LEU A 55 -5.41 4.76 8.62
N ASP A 56 -4.11 4.98 8.55
CA ASP A 56 -3.53 6.33 8.53
C ASP A 56 -3.26 6.74 7.08
N ILE A 57 -3.45 8.03 6.76
CA ILE A 57 -3.20 8.59 5.43
C ILE A 57 -2.30 9.81 5.56
N TYR A 58 -1.15 9.77 4.87
CA TYR A 58 -0.16 10.84 4.89
C TYR A 58 0.13 11.33 3.48
N LYS A 59 0.16 12.64 3.25
CA LYS A 59 0.55 13.22 1.97
C LYS A 59 1.86 13.98 2.13
N GLY A 60 2.84 13.69 1.30
CA GLY A 60 4.14 14.32 1.38
C GLY A 60 5.09 13.91 0.26
N ILE A 61 6.31 14.43 0.31
CA ILE A 61 7.38 14.04 -0.61
C ILE A 61 7.94 12.70 -0.14
N ASN A 62 7.90 11.69 -1.00
CA ASN A 62 8.59 10.44 -0.75
C ASN A 62 10.11 10.65 -0.94
N GLN A 63 10.89 10.45 0.12
CA GLN A 63 12.34 10.75 0.11
C GLN A 63 13.15 9.87 -0.86
N GLY A 64 12.65 8.69 -1.23
CA GLY A 64 13.33 7.79 -2.17
C GLY A 64 13.15 8.17 -3.64
N SER A 65 12.11 8.94 -3.95
CA SER A 65 11.73 9.27 -5.34
C SER A 65 11.59 10.77 -5.61
N ASN A 66 11.58 11.62 -4.58
CA ASN A 66 11.28 13.06 -4.66
C ASN A 66 9.91 13.39 -5.29
N ILE A 67 9.01 12.42 -5.37
CA ILE A 67 7.64 12.59 -5.87
C ILE A 67 6.71 12.86 -4.69
N ILE A 68 5.76 13.78 -4.88
CA ILE A 68 4.65 13.98 -3.94
C ILE A 68 3.64 12.86 -4.14
N SER A 69 3.41 12.06 -3.10
CA SER A 69 2.44 10.97 -3.13
C SER A 69 1.68 10.89 -1.81
N THR A 70 0.58 10.13 -1.81
CA THR A 70 -0.20 9.83 -0.62
C THR A 70 0.11 8.41 -0.16
N GLU A 71 0.64 8.26 1.05
CA GLU A 71 0.86 6.97 1.71
C GLU A 71 -0.39 6.56 2.50
N TYR A 72 -0.75 5.29 2.38
CA TYR A 72 -1.85 4.62 3.07
C TYR A 72 -1.28 3.51 3.94
N LYS A 73 -1.31 3.72 5.25
CA LYS A 73 -0.80 2.77 6.24
C LYS A 73 -1.96 2.03 6.89
N PHE A 74 -2.20 0.81 6.43
CA PHE A 74 -3.19 -0.10 7.00
C PHE A 74 -2.62 -0.78 8.24
N MET A 75 -3.45 -0.92 9.28
CA MET A 75 -3.04 -1.39 10.60
C MET A 75 -3.99 -2.47 11.12
N GLY A 76 -3.40 -3.53 11.68
CA GLY A 76 -4.11 -4.69 12.19
C GLY A 76 -3.92 -5.90 11.28
N LYS A 77 -3.57 -7.05 11.87
CA LYS A 77 -3.21 -8.26 11.13
C LYS A 77 -4.34 -8.78 10.25
N ASP A 78 -5.57 -8.72 10.75
CA ASP A 78 -6.80 -9.06 10.03
C ASP A 78 -7.03 -8.15 8.82
N ILE A 79 -6.92 -6.83 8.99
CA ILE A 79 -7.06 -5.85 7.91
C ILE A 79 -5.96 -6.04 6.86
N VAL A 80 -4.71 -6.15 7.29
CA VAL A 80 -3.57 -6.36 6.39
C VAL A 80 -3.74 -7.65 5.58
N ASN A 81 -4.15 -8.75 6.21
CA ASN A 81 -4.42 -10.00 5.50
C ASN A 81 -5.58 -9.85 4.51
N ALA A 82 -6.65 -9.14 4.87
CA ALA A 82 -7.78 -8.91 3.97
C ALA A 82 -7.37 -8.06 2.75
N VAL A 83 -6.62 -6.98 2.96
CA VAL A 83 -6.16 -6.10 1.88
C VAL A 83 -5.15 -6.83 0.97
N ASN A 84 -4.24 -7.63 1.53
CA ASN A 84 -3.30 -8.42 0.72
C ASN A 84 -3.97 -9.42 -0.21
N LYS A 85 -5.18 -9.91 0.10
CA LYS A 85 -5.95 -10.77 -0.81
C LYS A 85 -6.47 -10.05 -2.05
N LEU A 86 -6.50 -8.71 -2.03
CA LEU A 86 -6.90 -7.89 -3.18
C LEU A 86 -5.72 -7.62 -4.13
N ALA A 87 -4.50 -7.99 -3.74
CA ALA A 87 -3.30 -7.70 -4.51
C ALA A 87 -3.33 -8.42 -5.85
N THR A 88 -3.13 -7.68 -6.93
CA THR A 88 -2.91 -8.24 -8.27
C THR A 88 -1.65 -7.65 -8.88
N PRO A 89 -0.89 -8.38 -9.71
CA PRO A 89 0.26 -7.81 -10.40
C PRO A 89 -0.12 -6.59 -11.24
N HIS A 90 0.72 -5.55 -11.24
CA HIS A 90 0.63 -4.41 -12.14
C HIS A 90 1.69 -4.58 -13.25
N PRO A 91 1.29 -4.61 -14.54
CA PRO A 91 2.21 -4.78 -15.66
C PRO A 91 3.12 -3.55 -15.87
#